data_AF-A0A9Q3UVH2-F1
#
_entry.id   AF-A0A9Q3UVH2-F1
#
_cell.length_a   1.000
_cell.length_b   1.000
_cell.length_c   1.000
_cell.angle_alpha   90.00
_cell.angle_beta   90.00
_cell.angle_gamma   90.00
#
_symmetry.space_group_name_H-M   'P 1'
#
loop_
_entity.id
_entity.type
_entity.pdbx_description
1 polymer ?
#
loop_
_entity_poly.entity_id
_entity_poly.type
_entity_poly.pdbx_seq_one_letter_code
_entity_poly.pdbx_strand_id
1 'polypeptide(L)'
;MKYMIIFSFGFSMLFCSSKNQDTVCGIYKSPNNSKANQLIFSSFVTELELDLKNDNTYTMSTCAQNSKGIWKLKDDKIILICKEKRMTIDSLNNLPKFAKGKICGADEIFNIKNKKLFRKDKIGTKNVNFILLKD
;
A
#
# COMPACT_ATOMS: atom_id res chain seq x y z
N MET A 1 -14.15 59.65 12.64
CA MET A 1 -14.90 58.54 12.01
C MET A 1 -13.96 57.90 10.99
N LYS A 2 -13.44 56.69 11.25
CA LYS A 2 -14.04 55.40 10.82
C LYS A 2 -13.90 55.25 9.29
N TYR A 3 -13.14 54.33 8.66
CA TYR A 3 -12.42 53.12 9.07
C TYR A 3 -11.25 52.89 8.10
N MET A 4 -10.16 52.35 8.65
CA MET A 4 -9.08 51.65 7.96
C MET A 4 -9.55 50.20 7.74
N ILE A 5 -9.59 49.71 6.48
CA ILE A 5 -9.87 48.30 6.13
C ILE A 5 -8.82 47.90 5.08
N ILE A 6 -7.67 47.39 5.53
CA ILE A 6 -7.28 45.96 5.58
C ILE A 6 -7.09 45.34 4.19
N PHE A 7 -5.86 45.49 3.68
CA PHE A 7 -4.95 44.43 3.23
C PHE A 7 -5.62 43.09 2.82
N SER A 8 -5.90 42.87 1.53
CA SER A 8 -6.14 41.52 1.00
C SER A 8 -4.80 40.86 0.63
N PHE A 9 -4.08 40.46 1.66
CA PHE A 9 -2.97 39.52 1.58
C PHE A 9 -3.54 38.13 1.83
N GLY A 10 -3.25 37.17 0.95
CA GLY A 10 -3.52 35.76 1.22
C GLY A 10 -4.37 35.04 0.18
N PHE A 11 -3.97 35.07 -1.10
CA PHE A 11 -4.10 33.86 -1.93
C PHE A 11 -2.75 33.16 -1.99
N SER A 12 -2.20 32.89 -0.81
CA SER A 12 -1.02 32.09 -0.62
C SER A 12 -1.43 30.61 -0.65
N MET A 13 -0.89 29.90 -1.64
CA MET A 13 -0.53 28.49 -1.57
C MET A 13 -1.69 27.48 -1.62
N LEU A 14 -2.31 27.34 -2.79
CA LEU A 14 -2.70 26.02 -3.29
C LEU A 14 -1.50 25.37 -3.98
N PHE A 15 -0.37 25.21 -3.27
CA PHE A 15 0.65 24.27 -3.71
C PHE A 15 0.14 22.86 -3.40
N CYS A 16 -0.59 22.32 -4.37
CA CYS A 16 -1.01 20.93 -4.39
C CYS A 16 0.24 20.04 -4.21
N SER A 17 0.31 19.27 -3.13
CA SER A 17 1.38 18.29 -2.84
C SER A 17 1.38 17.08 -3.79
N SER A 18 1.03 17.24 -5.07
CA SER A 18 0.83 16.13 -6.01
C SER A 18 2.13 15.51 -6.56
N LYS A 19 3.25 16.26 -6.56
CA LYS A 19 4.51 15.79 -7.19
C LYS A 19 5.04 14.47 -6.61
N ASN A 20 4.80 14.19 -5.33
CA ASN A 20 5.25 12.93 -4.72
C ASN A 20 4.26 11.77 -4.89
N GLN A 21 2.98 12.03 -5.14
CA GLN A 21 2.00 10.95 -5.32
C GLN A 21 2.15 10.30 -6.70
N ASP A 22 2.27 11.10 -7.77
CA ASP A 22 2.43 10.58 -9.14
C ASP A 22 3.66 9.68 -9.29
N THR A 23 4.73 9.92 -8.52
CA THR A 23 5.95 9.11 -8.60
C THR A 23 5.81 7.74 -7.91
N VAL A 24 4.91 7.63 -6.93
CA VAL A 24 4.69 6.42 -6.12
C VAL A 24 3.51 5.57 -6.64
N CYS A 25 2.57 6.16 -7.37
CA CYS A 25 1.49 5.40 -8.00
C CYS A 25 1.99 4.42 -9.07
N GLY A 26 1.27 3.33 -9.27
CA GLY A 26 1.57 2.27 -10.23
C GLY A 26 1.45 0.87 -9.65
N ILE A 27 1.78 -0.11 -10.49
CA ILE A 27 1.73 -1.53 -10.15
C ILE A 27 3.08 -1.95 -9.59
N TYR A 28 3.03 -2.70 -8.49
CA TYR A 28 4.18 -3.26 -7.81
C TYR A 28 3.98 -4.76 -7.66
N LYS A 29 4.98 -5.57 -8.03
CA LYS A 29 4.93 -7.03 -7.94
C LYS A 29 6.06 -7.62 -7.12
N SER A 30 5.78 -8.72 -6.44
CA SER A 30 6.82 -9.57 -5.88
C SER A 30 7.74 -10.07 -6.99
N PRO A 31 9.06 -10.14 -6.77
CA PRO A 31 9.96 -10.76 -7.74
C PRO A 31 9.52 -12.19 -8.08
N ASN A 32 9.86 -12.65 -9.28
CA ASN A 32 9.67 -14.05 -9.63
C ASN A 32 10.46 -14.96 -8.69
N ASN A 33 9.91 -16.14 -8.38
CA ASN A 33 10.55 -17.10 -7.48
C ASN A 33 11.72 -17.85 -8.17
N SER A 34 12.80 -17.12 -8.47
CA SER A 34 14.02 -17.67 -9.06
C SER A 34 15.15 -17.75 -8.04
N LYS A 35 16.12 -18.66 -8.25
CA LYS A 35 17.31 -18.79 -7.38
C LYS A 35 18.09 -17.47 -7.28
N ALA A 36 18.21 -16.73 -8.39
CA ALA A 36 18.87 -15.42 -8.40
C ALA A 36 18.15 -14.41 -7.51
N ASN A 37 16.82 -14.34 -7.60
CA ASN A 37 16.03 -13.45 -6.73
C ASN A 37 16.10 -13.88 -5.26
N GLN A 38 16.11 -15.18 -4.97
CA GLN A 38 16.31 -15.67 -3.61
C GLN A 38 17.69 -15.31 -3.05
N LEU A 39 18.74 -15.27 -3.88
CA LEU A 39 20.06 -14.82 -3.46
C LEU A 39 20.09 -13.31 -3.16
N ILE A 40 19.47 -12.50 -4.02
CA ILE A 40 19.46 -11.03 -3.90
C ILE A 40 18.57 -10.58 -2.74
N PHE A 41 17.41 -11.22 -2.59
CA PHE A 41 16.31 -10.75 -1.74
C PHE A 41 16.03 -11.66 -0.54
N SER A 42 16.76 -12.77 -0.40
CA SER A 42 16.47 -13.85 0.58
C SER A 42 15.09 -14.47 0.35
N SER A 43 14.50 -15.11 1.36
CA SER A 43 13.12 -15.58 1.30
C SER A 43 12.13 -14.40 1.35
N PHE A 44 11.20 -14.36 0.40
CA PHE A 44 10.16 -13.33 0.30
C PHE A 44 8.81 -13.94 -0.12
N VAL A 45 7.72 -13.18 0.08
CA VAL A 45 6.38 -13.57 -0.39
C VAL A 45 6.27 -13.43 -1.90
N THR A 46 5.84 -14.51 -2.55
CA THR A 46 5.62 -14.60 -4.00
C THR A 46 4.15 -14.35 -4.35
N GLU A 47 3.88 -14.07 -5.63
CA GLU A 47 2.53 -13.85 -6.16
C GLU A 47 1.78 -12.73 -5.44
N LEU A 48 2.51 -11.68 -5.03
CA LEU A 48 1.94 -10.47 -4.48
C LEU A 48 1.95 -9.36 -5.53
N GLU A 49 0.80 -8.74 -5.73
CA GLU A 49 0.65 -7.55 -6.56
C GLU A 49 -0.04 -6.44 -5.76
N LEU A 50 0.46 -5.22 -5.87
CA LEU A 50 -0.11 -4.01 -5.29
C LEU A 50 -0.24 -2.94 -6.37
N ASP A 51 -1.45 -2.48 -6.62
CA ASP A 51 -1.75 -1.34 -7.49
C ASP A 51 -2.12 -0.15 -6.62
N LEU A 52 -1.33 0.92 -6.72
CA LEU A 52 -1.55 2.21 -6.06
C LEU A 52 -2.06 3.23 -7.09
N LYS A 53 -3.31 3.66 -6.91
CA LYS A 53 -3.99 4.56 -7.85
C LYS A 53 -3.89 6.02 -7.42
N ASN A 54 -3.93 6.92 -8.39
CA ASN A 54 -3.85 8.37 -8.18
C ASN A 54 -5.02 8.94 -7.35
N ASP A 55 -6.14 8.23 -7.26
CA ASP A 55 -7.30 8.60 -6.43
C ASP A 55 -7.15 8.21 -4.94
N ASN A 56 -5.94 7.82 -4.52
CA ASN A 56 -5.59 7.29 -3.21
C ASN A 56 -6.22 5.92 -2.88
N THR A 57 -6.79 5.22 -3.86
CA THR A 57 -7.25 3.84 -3.64
C THR A 57 -6.17 2.83 -3.99
N TYR A 58 -6.21 1.66 -3.34
CA TYR A 58 -5.33 0.56 -3.69
C TYR A 58 -6.10 -0.73 -3.92
N THR A 59 -5.51 -1.61 -4.72
CA THR A 59 -5.86 -3.03 -4.75
C THR A 59 -4.61 -3.86 -4.52
N MET A 60 -4.71 -4.87 -3.65
CA MET A 60 -3.61 -5.79 -3.38
C MET A 60 -4.10 -7.22 -3.50
N SER A 61 -3.39 -8.01 -4.29
CA SER A 61 -3.65 -9.43 -4.53
C SER A 61 -2.50 -10.26 -3.99
N THR A 62 -2.84 -11.40 -3.40
CA THR A 62 -1.94 -12.48 -3.02
C THR A 62 -2.55 -13.80 -3.47
N CYS A 63 -1.79 -14.90 -3.42
CA CYS A 63 -2.30 -16.24 -3.72
C CYS A 63 -3.57 -16.62 -2.91
N ALA A 64 -3.71 -16.10 -1.69
CA ALA A 64 -4.80 -16.47 -0.78
C ALA A 64 -5.91 -15.40 -0.68
N GLN A 65 -5.57 -14.12 -0.88
CA GLN A 65 -6.43 -13.01 -0.51
C GLN A 65 -6.35 -11.85 -1.49
N ASN A 66 -7.48 -11.19 -1.65
CA ASN A 66 -7.60 -9.91 -2.34
C ASN A 66 -8.06 -8.85 -1.34
N SER A 67 -7.46 -7.67 -1.40
CA SER A 67 -7.85 -6.52 -0.57
C SER A 67 -7.91 -5.22 -1.35
N LYS A 68 -8.77 -4.33 -0.88
CA LYS A 68 -8.97 -2.99 -1.41
C LYS A 68 -9.08 -2.00 -0.26
N GLY A 69 -8.65 -0.78 -0.49
CA GLY A 69 -8.74 0.26 0.51
C GLY A 69 -8.16 1.58 0.05
N ILE A 70 -7.68 2.36 1.01
CA ILE A 70 -7.08 3.67 0.78
C ILE A 70 -5.62 3.58 1.15
N TRP A 71 -4.74 4.20 0.38
CA TRP A 71 -3.34 4.35 0.73
C TRP A 71 -3.00 5.81 1.07
N LYS A 72 -1.97 5.98 1.90
CA LYS A 72 -1.40 7.29 2.24
C LYS A 72 0.11 7.23 2.14
N LEU A 73 0.70 8.30 1.64
CA LEU A 73 2.14 8.53 1.73
C LEU A 73 2.44 9.34 2.99
N LYS A 74 3.35 8.85 3.82
CA LYS A 74 3.87 9.58 4.97
C LYS A 74 5.37 9.36 5.04
N ASP A 75 6.14 10.42 4.84
CA ASP A 75 7.60 10.35 4.68
C ASP A 75 7.95 9.31 3.61
N ASP A 76 8.89 8.40 3.88
CA ASP A 76 9.26 7.30 2.99
C ASP A 76 8.43 6.03 3.23
N LYS A 77 7.16 6.18 3.62
CA LYS A 77 6.27 5.04 3.92
C LYS A 77 4.92 5.14 3.20
N ILE A 78 4.49 4.01 2.67
CA ILE A 78 3.14 3.79 2.17
C ILE A 78 2.36 3.06 3.24
N ILE A 79 1.25 3.65 3.66
CA ILE A 79 0.33 3.08 4.66
C ILE A 79 -0.93 2.67 3.93
N LEU A 80 -1.24 1.38 3.94
CA LEU A 80 -2.45 0.82 3.34
C LEU A 80 -3.51 0.60 4.43
N ILE A 81 -4.63 1.29 4.29
CA ILE A 81 -5.78 1.21 5.18
C ILE A 81 -6.83 0.33 4.52
N CYS A 82 -6.98 -0.89 5.03
CA CYS A 82 -7.90 -1.88 4.49
C CYS A 82 -9.35 -1.45 4.67
N LYS A 83 -10.15 -1.50 3.59
CA LYS A 83 -11.61 -1.31 3.63
C LYS A 83 -12.36 -2.60 3.31
N GLU A 84 -11.77 -3.41 2.45
CA GLU A 84 -12.33 -4.67 2.02
C GLU A 84 -11.20 -5.69 1.90
N LYS A 85 -11.39 -6.89 2.46
CA LYS A 85 -10.52 -8.04 2.26
C LYS A 85 -11.38 -9.29 2.15
N ARG A 86 -11.03 -10.15 1.19
CA ARG A 86 -11.71 -11.40 0.86
C ARG A 86 -10.69 -12.48 0.53
N MET A 87 -11.10 -13.73 0.70
CA MET A 87 -10.33 -14.88 0.21
C MET A 87 -10.46 -14.97 -1.31
N THR A 88 -9.39 -15.41 -1.97
CA THR A 88 -9.40 -15.72 -3.41
C THR A 88 -10.26 -16.95 -3.70
N ILE A 89 -10.33 -17.90 -2.75
CA ILE A 89 -11.20 -19.08 -2.84
C ILE A 89 -12.60 -18.70 -2.36
N ASP A 90 -13.57 -18.68 -3.28
CA ASP A 90 -14.93 -18.20 -3.00
C ASP A 90 -15.66 -18.98 -1.91
N SER A 91 -15.47 -20.29 -1.82
CA SER A 91 -16.12 -21.12 -0.81
C SER A 91 -15.76 -20.70 0.62
N LEU A 92 -14.56 -20.16 0.84
CA LEU A 92 -14.13 -19.68 2.15
C LEU A 92 -14.87 -18.41 2.56
N ASN A 93 -15.24 -17.55 1.62
CA ASN A 93 -15.94 -16.29 1.91
C ASN A 93 -17.34 -16.47 2.50
N ASN A 94 -17.93 -17.66 2.35
CA ASN A 94 -19.24 -18.02 2.93
C ASN A 94 -19.14 -18.37 4.43
N LEU A 95 -17.93 -18.63 4.93
CA LEU A 95 -17.72 -18.91 6.35
C LEU A 95 -17.77 -17.59 7.14
N PRO A 96 -18.53 -17.51 8.26
CA PRO A 96 -18.66 -16.28 9.04
C PRO A 96 -17.34 -15.63 9.48
N LYS A 97 -16.29 -16.45 9.65
CA LYS A 97 -14.93 -16.02 10.01
C LYS A 97 -14.20 -15.28 8.88
N PHE A 98 -14.50 -15.60 7.62
CA PHE A 98 -13.86 -15.00 6.43
C PHE A 98 -14.84 -14.15 5.62
N ALA A 99 -15.97 -13.77 6.22
CA ALA A 99 -16.93 -12.91 5.56
C ALA A 99 -16.28 -11.56 5.18
N LYS A 100 -16.70 -11.03 4.03
CA LYS A 100 -16.22 -9.78 3.44
C LYS A 100 -16.23 -8.64 4.49
N GLY A 101 -15.10 -7.96 4.63
CA GLY A 101 -14.94 -6.81 5.55
C GLY A 101 -14.58 -7.18 7.00
N LYS A 102 -14.71 -8.44 7.42
CA LYS A 102 -14.26 -8.89 8.76
C LYS A 102 -12.77 -9.26 8.81
N ILE A 103 -12.10 -9.35 7.66
CA ILE A 103 -10.69 -9.81 7.56
C ILE A 103 -9.71 -8.62 7.57
N CYS A 104 -10.18 -7.38 7.45
CA CYS A 104 -9.27 -6.24 7.57
C CYS A 104 -8.67 -6.22 8.99
N GLY A 105 -7.34 -6.23 9.04
CA GLY A 105 -6.57 -6.12 10.27
C GLY A 105 -6.01 -4.71 10.44
N ALA A 106 -4.87 -4.61 11.12
CA ALA A 106 -4.11 -3.38 11.22
C ALA A 106 -3.62 -2.91 9.83
N ASP A 107 -3.32 -1.61 9.75
CA ASP A 107 -2.79 -0.98 8.53
C ASP A 107 -1.47 -1.63 8.10
N GLU A 108 -1.32 -1.85 6.80
CA GLU A 108 -0.14 -2.48 6.23
C GLU A 108 0.86 -1.39 5.80
N ILE A 109 2.08 -1.42 6.33
CA ILE A 109 3.08 -0.36 6.12
C ILE A 109 4.24 -0.89 5.29
N PHE A 110 4.52 -0.22 4.16
CA PHE A 110 5.68 -0.47 3.31
C PHE A 110 6.65 0.70 3.38
N ASN A 111 7.93 0.42 3.57
CA ASN A 111 8.99 1.42 3.41
C ASN A 111 9.38 1.53 1.93
N ILE A 112 9.61 2.75 1.47
CA ILE A 112 10.06 3.04 0.12
C ILE A 112 11.59 3.16 0.14
N LYS A 113 12.27 2.39 -0.69
CA LYS A 113 13.72 2.53 -0.90
C LYS A 113 14.08 2.21 -2.34
N ASN A 114 14.75 3.13 -3.02
CA ASN A 114 15.17 2.98 -4.42
C ASN A 114 14.01 2.54 -5.35
N LYS A 115 12.84 3.21 -5.21
CA LYS A 115 11.60 2.90 -5.94
C LYS A 115 11.01 1.49 -5.71
N LYS A 116 11.48 0.77 -4.69
CA LYS A 116 10.97 -0.53 -4.27
C LYS A 116 10.24 -0.41 -2.92
N LEU A 117 9.31 -1.32 -2.67
CA LEU A 117 8.54 -1.38 -1.43
C LEU A 117 9.02 -2.55 -0.58
N PHE A 118 9.23 -2.28 0.71
CA PHE A 118 9.73 -3.27 1.67
C PHE A 118 8.89 -3.31 2.93
N ARG A 119 8.45 -4.52 3.31
CA ARG A 119 7.85 -4.80 4.61
C ARG A 119 8.47 -6.08 5.19
N LYS A 120 8.59 -6.14 6.51
CA LYS A 120 9.02 -7.33 7.24
C LYS A 120 8.00 -7.63 8.32
N ASP A 121 7.42 -8.83 8.26
CA ASP A 121 6.48 -9.29 9.26
C ASP A 121 7.02 -10.51 9.98
N LYS A 122 6.54 -10.74 11.20
CA LYS A 122 6.82 -11.96 11.96
C LYS A 122 5.57 -12.82 11.98
N ILE A 123 5.65 -14.00 11.37
CA ILE A 123 4.57 -14.99 11.35
C ILE A 123 5.02 -16.19 12.19
N GLY A 124 4.49 -16.30 13.40
CA GLY A 124 4.96 -17.27 14.39
C GLY A 124 6.43 -17.01 14.76
N THR A 125 7.30 -17.97 14.49
CA THR A 125 8.76 -17.86 14.73
C THR A 125 9.55 -17.37 13.51
N LYS A 126 8.91 -17.25 12.34
CA LYS A 126 9.58 -16.92 11.08
C LYS A 126 9.43 -15.44 10.73
N ASN A 127 10.53 -14.85 10.27
CA ASN A 127 10.50 -13.54 9.63
C ASN A 127 10.15 -13.72 8.15
N VAL A 128 9.20 -12.94 7.67
CA VAL A 128 8.72 -12.97 6.30
C VAL A 128 8.98 -11.61 5.68
N ASN A 129 9.71 -11.59 4.57
CA ASN A 129 9.98 -10.37 3.82
C ASN A 129 8.96 -10.20 2.71
N PHE A 130 8.47 -8.99 2.56
CA PHE A 130 7.67 -8.54 1.43
C PHE A 130 8.52 -7.53 0.67
N ILE A 131 8.77 -7.84 -0.59
CA ILE A 131 9.59 -7.02 -1.47
C ILE A 131 8.79 -6.85 -2.75
N LEU A 132 8.48 -5.61 -3.12
CA LEU A 132 7.76 -5.32 -4.34
C LEU A 132 8.56 -4.38 -5.22
N LEU A 133 8.65 -4.75 -6.49
CA LEU A 133 9.31 -4.01 -7.54
C LEU A 133 8.24 -3.33 -8.38
N LYS A 134 8.48 -2.09 -8.78
CA LYS A 134 7.57 -1.38 -9.69
C LYS A 134 7.67 -2.05 -11.07
N ASP A 135 6.52 -2.38 -11.64
CA ASP A 135 6.37 -2.93 -12.99
C ASP A 135 6.49 -1.86 -14.08
#